data_AF-A0A924ERE9-F1
#
_entry.id   AF-A0A924ERE9-F1
#
_cell.length_a   1.000
_cell.length_b   1.000
_cell.length_c   1.000
_cell.angle_alpha   90.00
_cell.angle_beta   90.00
_cell.angle_gamma   90.00
#
_symmetry.space_group_name_H-M   'P 1'
#
loop_
_entity.id
_entity.type
_entity.pdbx_description
1 polymer ?
#
loop_
_entity_poly.entity_id
_entity_poly.type
_entity_poly.pdbx_seq_one_letter_code
_entity_poly.pdbx_strand_id
1 'polypeptide(L)'
;MSRPLARAVLAVGAMVSAMALAACGGDTQASGAAPEVVRLGYFPNLTHATPIVADKEGFFARHLGATKLKVTTFNAGPSAMEALKSGAIDATYVGPGPATNAFINSGGKALTVVSGAATGGTSLVVDPSIRSAADLKGKEVSTPQLGNTQDIALRYWLRQQGLMSDLQGGGDVHVVPQENAQIVDAFKQKLIAGAWVPEPYATRLEQAGGKVLVDERDLWPDKKFAITVLAVRTQFLKEHPAQVTALLAGDLDATDLIARSPARAQQDVADLIAKISGKPLKPVVIAAAWKQLEFTADPVPSSILTGAQHAYQVGVLKESPKLDGLVDLSLLNQLLKQRGKAEIAQ
;
A
#
# COMPACT_ATOMS: atom_id res chain seq x y z
N MET A 1 -61.08 -5.31 64.73
CA MET A 1 -60.41 -4.49 63.69
C MET A 1 -59.11 -5.19 63.31
N SER A 2 -58.66 -4.99 62.06
CA SER A 2 -57.45 -5.56 61.40
C SER A 2 -57.44 -7.06 61.02
N ARG A 3 -57.74 -7.28 59.73
CA ARG A 3 -57.36 -8.35 58.77
C ARG A 3 -55.82 -8.65 58.82
N PRO A 4 -55.23 -9.73 58.21
CA PRO A 4 -55.63 -10.25 56.88
C PRO A 4 -55.31 -11.73 56.45
N LEU A 5 -56.03 -12.10 55.38
CA LEU A 5 -55.62 -12.78 54.14
C LEU A 5 -54.91 -14.15 54.17
N ALA A 6 -55.76 -15.15 53.94
CA ALA A 6 -55.63 -16.35 53.09
C ALA A 6 -54.32 -16.55 52.30
N ARG A 7 -53.66 -17.68 52.60
CA ARG A 7 -52.78 -18.42 51.69
C ARG A 7 -53.55 -19.66 51.22
N ALA A 8 -53.71 -19.84 49.91
CA ALA A 8 -54.14 -21.12 49.34
C ALA A 8 -53.20 -21.53 48.19
N VAL A 9 -52.80 -22.78 48.29
CA VAL A 9 -51.77 -23.56 47.59
C VAL A 9 -52.18 -23.97 46.17
N LEU A 10 -51.18 -23.95 45.26
CA LEU A 10 -50.92 -24.74 44.04
C LEU A 10 -52.04 -25.54 43.32
N ALA A 11 -52.08 -25.45 41.98
CA ALA A 11 -51.73 -26.57 41.07
C ALA A 11 -51.76 -26.22 39.56
N VAL A 12 -50.62 -26.48 38.91
CA VAL A 12 -50.36 -27.07 37.57
C VAL A 12 -51.37 -26.86 36.40
N GLY A 13 -50.85 -26.34 35.29
CA GLY A 13 -51.42 -26.49 33.95
C GLY A 13 -50.44 -26.05 32.87
N ALA A 14 -49.68 -27.00 32.31
CA ALA A 14 -48.80 -26.80 31.17
C ALA A 14 -49.62 -26.63 29.89
N MET A 15 -49.32 -25.62 29.08
CA MET A 15 -49.76 -25.56 27.68
C MET A 15 -48.61 -25.05 26.82
N VAL A 16 -47.93 -26.03 26.20
CA VAL A 16 -47.00 -25.88 25.09
C VAL A 16 -47.84 -25.60 23.85
N SER A 17 -47.58 -24.48 23.17
CA SER A 17 -48.00 -24.27 21.78
C SER A 17 -46.81 -23.74 21.00
N ALA A 18 -46.31 -24.62 20.14
CA ALA A 18 -45.28 -24.38 19.14
C ALA A 18 -45.79 -23.42 18.06
N MET A 19 -45.00 -22.42 17.70
CA MET A 19 -45.02 -21.84 16.36
C MET A 19 -43.68 -22.16 15.70
N ALA A 20 -43.74 -23.14 14.82
CA ALA A 20 -42.65 -23.62 14.00
C ALA A 20 -42.39 -22.66 12.82
N LEU A 21 -41.11 -22.33 12.66
CA LEU A 21 -40.33 -22.43 11.42
C LEU A 21 -41.02 -22.05 10.10
N ALA A 22 -40.76 -20.82 9.66
CA ALA A 22 -40.68 -20.48 8.24
C ALA A 22 -39.71 -19.31 8.04
N ALA A 23 -38.41 -19.60 7.93
CA ALA A 23 -37.45 -18.71 7.29
C ALA A 23 -36.40 -19.60 6.60
N CYS A 24 -36.69 -19.89 5.34
CA CYS A 24 -35.85 -20.68 4.46
C CYS A 24 -34.49 -20.00 4.24
N GLY A 25 -33.49 -20.84 4.00
CA GLY A 25 -32.11 -20.43 3.80
C GLY A 25 -31.93 -19.46 2.64
N GLY A 26 -31.20 -18.41 2.95
CA GLY A 26 -30.40 -17.65 2.02
C GLY A 26 -29.18 -17.23 2.81
N ASP A 27 -27.98 -17.60 2.35
CA ASP A 27 -26.74 -16.99 2.80
C ASP A 27 -26.75 -15.51 2.38
N THR A 28 -27.55 -14.69 3.06
CA THR A 28 -27.41 -13.25 3.04
C THR A 28 -26.15 -12.94 3.83
N GLN A 29 -25.03 -12.99 3.13
CA GLN A 29 -23.79 -12.36 3.53
C GLN A 29 -24.16 -10.97 4.06
N ALA A 30 -23.95 -10.74 5.35
CA ALA A 30 -24.39 -9.54 6.04
C ALA A 30 -23.68 -8.30 5.44
N SER A 31 -24.25 -7.73 4.39
CA SER A 31 -23.83 -6.44 3.86
C SER A 31 -24.29 -5.39 4.84
N GLY A 32 -23.37 -4.76 5.57
CA GLY A 32 -23.68 -3.57 6.34
C GLY A 32 -24.27 -2.51 5.41
N ALA A 33 -25.12 -1.61 5.95
CA ALA A 33 -25.58 -0.46 5.20
C ALA A 33 -24.37 0.28 4.57
N ALA A 34 -24.51 0.75 3.33
CA ALA A 34 -23.43 1.45 2.65
C ALA A 34 -22.94 2.63 3.52
N PRO A 35 -21.62 2.78 3.72
CA PRO A 35 -21.09 3.87 4.52
C PRO A 35 -21.34 5.20 3.78
N GLU A 36 -21.53 6.28 4.54
CA GLU A 36 -21.64 7.62 3.94
C GLU A 36 -20.33 8.01 3.25
N VAL A 37 -19.19 7.61 3.82
CA VAL A 37 -17.86 7.97 3.35
C VAL A 37 -16.95 6.75 3.31
N VAL A 38 -16.23 6.58 2.20
CA VAL A 38 -15.05 5.73 2.09
C VAL A 38 -13.82 6.62 2.19
N ARG A 39 -12.90 6.28 3.11
CA ARG A 39 -11.67 7.06 3.32
C ARG A 39 -10.48 6.33 2.72
N LEU A 40 -9.85 6.94 1.73
CA LEU A 40 -8.78 6.34 0.93
C LEU A 40 -7.46 7.09 1.13
N GLY A 41 -6.39 6.35 1.38
CA GLY A 41 -5.02 6.84 1.41
C GLY A 41 -4.24 6.58 0.12
N TYR A 42 -3.37 7.50 -0.30
CA TYR A 42 -2.31 7.24 -1.30
C TYR A 42 -1.21 8.31 -1.24
N PHE A 43 -0.10 8.13 -1.95
CA PHE A 43 1.05 9.05 -1.87
C PHE A 43 1.12 9.92 -3.12
N PRO A 44 1.53 11.20 -3.01
CA PRO A 44 1.68 12.08 -4.16
C PRO A 44 3.00 11.82 -4.89
N ASN A 45 3.15 10.65 -5.50
CA ASN A 45 4.31 10.24 -6.28
C ASN A 45 3.89 9.38 -7.49
N LEU A 46 4.85 9.00 -8.34
CA LEU A 46 4.54 8.34 -9.61
C LEU A 46 4.19 6.85 -9.47
N THR A 47 4.65 6.17 -8.42
CA THR A 47 4.30 4.75 -8.18
C THR A 47 2.83 4.60 -7.78
N HIS A 48 2.20 5.69 -7.33
CA HIS A 48 0.78 5.79 -7.00
C HIS A 48 -0.06 6.40 -8.14
N ALA A 49 0.36 6.32 -9.40
CA ALA A 49 -0.43 6.91 -10.48
C ALA A 49 -1.85 6.33 -10.57
N THR A 50 -2.04 5.02 -10.35
CA THR A 50 -3.36 4.37 -10.42
C THR A 50 -4.40 5.02 -9.51
N PRO A 51 -4.18 5.18 -8.19
CA PRO A 51 -5.14 5.89 -7.34
C PRO A 51 -5.29 7.37 -7.65
N ILE A 52 -4.22 8.04 -8.08
CA ILE A 52 -4.26 9.47 -8.41
C ILE A 52 -5.16 9.69 -9.64
N VAL A 53 -4.98 8.89 -10.67
CA VAL A 53 -5.79 8.91 -11.90
C VAL A 53 -7.23 8.55 -11.57
N ALA A 54 -7.46 7.49 -10.78
CA ALA A 54 -8.81 7.08 -10.40
C ALA A 54 -9.58 8.16 -9.63
N ASP A 55 -8.91 8.90 -8.73
CA ASP A 55 -9.50 10.05 -8.03
C ASP A 55 -9.75 11.22 -9.00
N LYS A 56 -8.73 11.61 -9.77
CA LYS A 56 -8.78 12.78 -10.66
C LYS A 56 -9.80 12.65 -11.79
N GLU A 57 -9.94 11.45 -12.34
CA GLU A 57 -10.89 11.12 -13.41
C GLU A 57 -12.28 10.74 -12.88
N GLY A 58 -12.45 10.73 -11.55
CA GLY A 58 -13.72 10.43 -10.88
C GLY A 58 -14.16 8.97 -11.01
N PHE A 59 -13.24 8.05 -11.29
CA PHE A 59 -13.56 6.62 -11.42
C PHE A 59 -14.01 6.01 -10.10
N PHE A 60 -13.31 6.30 -8.99
CA PHE A 60 -13.76 5.85 -7.68
C PHE A 60 -15.15 6.42 -7.33
N ALA A 61 -15.36 7.72 -7.51
CA ALA A 61 -16.63 8.36 -7.19
C ALA A 61 -17.80 7.78 -8.02
N ARG A 62 -17.56 7.49 -9.31
CA ARG A 62 -18.57 6.87 -10.19
C ARG A 62 -19.02 5.50 -9.69
N HIS A 63 -18.07 4.64 -9.29
CA HIS A 63 -18.38 3.29 -8.81
C HIS A 63 -18.92 3.28 -7.37
N LEU A 64 -18.52 4.23 -6.52
CA LEU A 64 -19.03 4.37 -5.16
C LEU A 64 -20.47 4.91 -5.11
N GLY A 65 -20.93 5.57 -6.17
CA GLY A 65 -22.29 6.10 -6.28
C GLY A 65 -22.59 7.13 -5.20
N ALA A 66 -23.51 6.83 -4.30
CA ALA A 66 -23.91 7.74 -3.22
C ALA A 66 -22.87 7.83 -2.08
N THR A 67 -21.98 6.85 -1.96
CA THR A 67 -20.91 6.86 -0.96
C THR A 67 -19.84 7.88 -1.37
N LYS A 68 -19.55 8.86 -0.51
CA LYS A 68 -18.55 9.89 -0.78
C LYS A 68 -17.14 9.30 -0.65
N LEU A 69 -16.23 9.74 -1.51
CA LEU A 69 -14.81 9.47 -1.34
C LEU A 69 -14.14 10.61 -0.55
N LYS A 70 -13.37 10.27 0.48
CA LYS A 70 -12.47 11.21 1.17
C LYS A 70 -11.03 10.72 1.05
N VAL A 71 -10.20 11.50 0.36
CA VAL A 71 -8.78 11.19 0.16
C VAL A 71 -7.91 11.83 1.23
N THR A 72 -6.91 11.09 1.71
CA THR A 72 -5.79 11.60 2.51
C THR A 72 -4.48 11.22 1.83
N THR A 73 -3.53 12.16 1.75
CA THR A 73 -2.19 11.87 1.22
C THR A 73 -1.16 11.68 2.31
N PHE A 74 -0.21 10.77 2.09
CA PHE A 74 0.87 10.46 3.03
C PHE A 74 2.25 10.57 2.36
N ASN A 75 3.30 10.78 3.16
CA ASN A 75 4.68 10.75 2.64
C ASN A 75 5.18 9.32 2.44
N ALA A 76 4.91 8.42 3.39
CA ALA A 76 5.44 7.06 3.39
C ALA A 76 4.51 6.07 4.08
N GLY A 77 4.72 4.77 3.80
CA GLY A 77 3.80 3.72 4.20
C GLY A 77 3.58 3.51 5.69
N PRO A 78 4.58 3.60 6.58
CA PRO A 78 4.32 3.47 8.02
C PRO A 78 3.27 4.47 8.53
N SER A 79 3.32 5.74 8.09
CA SER A 79 2.29 6.73 8.45
C SER A 79 0.88 6.38 7.93
N ALA A 80 0.78 5.81 6.73
CA ALA A 80 -0.49 5.33 6.19
C ALA A 80 -1.03 4.11 6.96
N MET A 81 -0.14 3.22 7.44
CA MET A 81 -0.52 2.06 8.25
C MET A 81 -1.01 2.47 9.65
N GLU A 82 -0.43 3.51 10.26
CA GLU A 82 -0.94 4.08 11.51
C GLU A 82 -2.36 4.64 11.34
N ALA A 83 -2.61 5.36 10.23
CA ALA A 83 -3.94 5.86 9.89
C ALA A 83 -4.94 4.72 9.62
N LEU A 84 -4.52 3.64 8.94
CA LEU A 84 -5.37 2.48 8.69
C LEU A 84 -5.70 1.75 10.01
N LYS A 85 -4.71 1.54 10.87
CA LYS A 85 -4.85 0.84 12.16
C LYS A 85 -5.73 1.61 13.15
N SER A 86 -5.61 2.93 13.19
CA SER A 86 -6.49 3.78 14.01
C SER A 86 -7.91 3.90 13.45
N GLY A 87 -8.14 3.35 12.24
CA GLY A 87 -9.40 3.50 11.53
C GLY A 87 -9.65 4.93 11.10
N ALA A 88 -8.61 5.75 10.87
CA ALA A 88 -8.69 7.09 10.27
C ALA A 88 -8.88 7.03 8.74
N ILE A 89 -8.45 5.93 8.11
CA ILE A 89 -8.75 5.56 6.72
C ILE A 89 -9.25 4.11 6.66
N ASP A 90 -9.98 3.76 5.61
CA ASP A 90 -10.58 2.44 5.40
C ASP A 90 -9.77 1.57 4.43
N ALA A 91 -9.14 2.22 3.44
CA ALA A 91 -8.25 1.61 2.48
C ALA A 91 -7.07 2.55 2.17
N THR A 92 -5.96 2.01 1.69
CA THR A 92 -4.83 2.80 1.22
C THR A 92 -4.02 2.07 0.17
N TYR A 93 -3.48 2.84 -0.77
CA TYR A 93 -2.38 2.40 -1.58
C TYR A 93 -1.09 2.57 -0.79
N VAL A 94 -0.25 1.54 -0.77
CA VAL A 94 0.98 1.51 0.04
C VAL A 94 1.98 0.53 -0.57
N GLY A 95 3.27 0.67 -0.23
CA GLY A 95 4.27 -0.35 -0.56
C GLY A 95 4.08 -1.66 0.23
N PRO A 96 4.61 -2.79 -0.27
CA PRO A 96 4.40 -4.10 0.35
C PRO A 96 5.03 -4.21 1.76
N GLY A 97 6.18 -3.59 2.01
CA GLY A 97 6.87 -3.69 3.31
C GLY A 97 6.01 -3.22 4.49
N PRO A 98 5.47 -1.99 4.45
CA PRO A 98 4.53 -1.52 5.48
C PRO A 98 3.26 -2.36 5.60
N ALA A 99 2.69 -2.84 4.48
CA ALA A 99 1.49 -3.69 4.51
C ALA A 99 1.77 -5.03 5.22
N THR A 100 2.88 -5.71 4.88
CA THR A 100 3.28 -6.97 5.54
C THR A 100 3.60 -6.76 7.00
N ASN A 101 4.28 -5.65 7.35
CA ASN A 101 4.61 -5.32 8.73
C ASN A 101 3.34 -5.10 9.57
N ALA A 102 2.38 -4.33 9.06
CA ALA A 102 1.13 -4.07 9.75
C ALA A 102 0.29 -5.35 9.90
N PHE A 103 0.25 -6.19 8.86
CA PHE A 103 -0.44 -7.49 8.90
C PHE A 103 0.14 -8.39 10.00
N ILE A 104 1.45 -8.64 9.98
CA ILE A 104 2.13 -9.53 10.94
C ILE A 104 1.97 -9.02 12.37
N ASN A 105 2.24 -7.73 12.60
CA ASN A 105 2.15 -7.12 13.94
C ASN A 105 0.72 -7.10 14.51
N SER A 106 -0.30 -7.31 13.67
CA SER A 106 -1.70 -7.42 14.09
C SER A 106 -2.16 -8.87 14.32
N GLY A 107 -1.28 -9.85 14.13
CA GLY A 107 -1.65 -11.27 14.11
C GLY A 107 -2.57 -11.61 12.92
N GLY A 108 -2.37 -10.95 11.78
CA GLY A 108 -3.11 -11.19 10.54
C GLY A 108 -4.52 -10.60 10.47
N LYS A 109 -4.81 -9.54 11.24
CA LYS A 109 -6.20 -9.01 11.40
C LYS A 109 -6.40 -7.57 10.94
N ALA A 110 -5.33 -6.79 10.75
CA ALA A 110 -5.46 -5.37 10.49
C ALA A 110 -5.92 -5.05 9.07
N LEU A 111 -5.39 -5.77 8.07
CA LEU A 111 -5.60 -5.46 6.66
C LEU A 111 -5.55 -6.68 5.76
N THR A 112 -6.06 -6.50 4.55
CA THR A 112 -5.99 -7.44 3.43
C THR A 112 -5.59 -6.67 2.18
N VAL A 113 -4.65 -7.20 1.40
CA VAL A 113 -4.27 -6.70 0.08
C VAL A 113 -5.24 -7.28 -0.95
N VAL A 114 -5.88 -6.40 -1.71
CA VAL A 114 -6.97 -6.77 -2.64
C VAL A 114 -6.66 -6.47 -4.11
N SER A 115 -5.60 -5.69 -4.38
CA SER A 115 -5.09 -5.39 -5.73
C SER A 115 -3.63 -4.95 -5.68
N GLY A 116 -2.94 -5.10 -6.81
CA GLY A 116 -1.75 -4.33 -7.12
C GLY A 116 -2.10 -2.91 -7.57
N ALA A 117 -1.08 -2.12 -7.85
CA ALA A 117 -1.25 -0.85 -8.57
C ALA A 117 -0.08 -0.57 -9.51
N ALA A 118 1.14 -0.91 -9.06
CA ALA A 118 2.34 -0.72 -9.85
C ALA A 118 3.46 -1.71 -9.48
N THR A 119 4.35 -1.92 -10.46
CA THR A 119 5.65 -2.59 -10.32
C THR A 119 6.79 -1.69 -10.84
N GLY A 120 8.01 -1.89 -10.32
CA GLY A 120 9.19 -1.11 -10.69
C GLY A 120 9.26 0.28 -10.02
N GLY A 121 9.96 1.22 -10.65
CA GLY A 121 9.96 2.63 -10.25
C GLY A 121 10.64 2.94 -8.93
N THR A 122 11.70 2.22 -8.56
CA THR A 122 12.53 2.53 -7.39
C THR A 122 13.98 2.13 -7.63
N SER A 123 14.91 2.93 -7.09
CA SER A 123 16.34 2.76 -7.34
C SER A 123 17.18 3.32 -6.19
N LEU A 124 18.39 2.79 -6.05
CA LEU A 124 19.47 3.40 -5.28
C LEU A 124 20.22 4.39 -6.17
N VAL A 125 20.03 5.67 -5.92
CA VAL A 125 20.75 6.76 -6.61
C VAL A 125 21.82 7.31 -5.69
N VAL A 126 23.05 7.46 -6.18
CA VAL A 126 24.23 7.84 -5.38
C VAL A 126 25.01 8.97 -6.05
N ASP A 127 25.89 9.60 -5.28
CA ASP A 127 26.90 10.51 -5.81
C ASP A 127 27.81 9.78 -6.83
N PRO A 128 28.22 10.42 -7.94
CA PRO A 128 29.03 9.78 -8.98
C PRO A 128 30.35 9.16 -8.51
N SER A 129 30.91 9.62 -7.39
CA SER A 129 32.12 9.06 -6.77
C SER A 129 31.92 7.64 -6.20
N ILE A 130 30.70 7.26 -5.84
CA ILE A 130 30.34 5.92 -5.34
C ILE A 130 30.23 4.98 -6.55
N ARG A 131 31.16 4.04 -6.73
CA ARG A 131 31.18 3.12 -7.90
C ARG A 131 30.72 1.71 -7.55
N SER A 132 30.70 1.37 -6.27
CA SER A 132 30.36 0.06 -5.75
C SER A 132 29.72 0.17 -4.38
N ALA A 133 29.16 -0.94 -3.87
CA ALA A 133 28.64 -0.99 -2.51
C ALA A 133 29.73 -0.65 -1.47
N ALA A 134 30.98 -1.10 -1.68
CA ALA A 134 32.09 -0.85 -0.75
C ALA A 134 32.35 0.64 -0.51
N ASP A 135 32.11 1.49 -1.52
CA ASP A 135 32.29 2.94 -1.40
C ASP A 135 31.26 3.62 -0.47
N LEU A 136 30.18 2.91 -0.13
CA LEU A 136 29.17 3.38 0.83
C LEU A 136 29.62 3.24 2.29
N LYS A 137 30.71 2.52 2.56
CA LYS A 137 31.21 2.35 3.93
C LYS A 137 31.57 3.70 4.57
N GLY A 138 31.03 3.92 5.76
CA GLY A 138 31.12 5.18 6.51
C GLY A 138 30.29 6.33 5.94
N LYS A 139 29.40 6.07 4.97
CA LYS A 139 28.55 7.09 4.34
C LYS A 139 27.14 7.06 4.90
N GLU A 140 26.47 8.21 4.76
CA GLU A 140 25.03 8.32 4.98
C GLU A 140 24.25 8.04 3.69
N VAL A 141 23.26 7.16 3.76
CA VAL A 141 22.36 6.83 2.66
C VAL A 141 20.92 6.93 3.15
N SER A 142 20.06 7.66 2.46
CA SER A 142 18.69 7.88 2.94
C SER A 142 17.64 6.93 2.38
N THR A 143 16.59 6.77 3.16
CA THR A 143 15.36 6.05 2.80
C THR A 143 14.15 6.90 3.24
N PRO A 144 12.93 6.69 2.70
CA PRO A 144 11.81 7.58 3.02
C PRO A 144 11.31 7.52 4.47
N GLN A 145 11.33 6.34 5.09
CA GLN A 145 10.90 6.12 6.47
C GLN A 145 11.40 4.75 6.95
N LEU A 146 11.70 4.60 8.24
CA LEU A 146 12.09 3.32 8.83
C LEU A 146 11.00 2.27 8.60
N GLY A 147 11.37 1.09 8.12
CA GLY A 147 10.42 0.00 7.84
C GLY A 147 9.54 0.20 6.61
N ASN A 148 9.78 1.25 5.82
CA ASN A 148 9.25 1.39 4.46
C ASN A 148 9.87 0.35 3.50
N THR A 149 9.22 0.09 2.36
CA THR A 149 9.70 -0.81 1.31
C THR A 149 11.15 -0.51 0.89
N GLN A 150 11.50 0.76 0.63
CA GLN A 150 12.86 1.13 0.23
C GLN A 150 13.87 1.01 1.37
N ASP A 151 13.43 1.18 2.62
CA ASP A 151 14.30 0.99 3.79
C ASP A 151 14.68 -0.48 3.97
N ILE A 152 13.70 -1.37 3.83
CA ILE A 152 13.92 -2.81 3.80
C ILE A 152 14.83 -3.19 2.62
N ALA A 153 14.55 -2.69 1.42
CA ALA A 153 15.32 -3.00 0.21
C ALA A 153 16.80 -2.58 0.34
N LEU A 154 17.07 -1.34 0.78
CA LEU A 154 18.43 -0.85 0.98
C LEU A 154 19.19 -1.68 2.01
N ARG A 155 18.60 -1.92 3.18
CA ARG A 155 19.24 -2.68 4.26
C ARG A 155 19.51 -4.12 3.85
N TYR A 156 18.59 -4.73 3.11
CA TYR A 156 18.72 -6.09 2.63
C TYR A 156 19.82 -6.18 1.58
N TRP A 157 19.82 -5.26 0.62
CA TRP A 157 20.86 -5.19 -0.40
C TRP A 157 22.24 -4.96 0.24
N LEU A 158 22.39 -4.01 1.18
CA LEU A 158 23.64 -3.79 1.91
C LEU A 158 24.13 -5.08 2.59
N ARG A 159 23.24 -5.81 3.25
CA ARG A 159 23.57 -7.11 3.86
C ARG A 159 24.06 -8.12 2.82
N GLN A 160 23.43 -8.20 1.64
CA GLN A 160 23.90 -9.07 0.55
C GLN A 160 25.29 -8.67 0.04
N GLN A 161 25.63 -7.38 0.12
CA GLN A 161 26.96 -6.86 -0.21
C GLN A 161 27.97 -7.03 0.95
N GLY A 162 27.60 -7.68 2.05
CA GLY A 162 28.47 -7.88 3.21
C GLY A 162 28.63 -6.64 4.10
N LEU A 163 27.79 -5.63 3.94
CA LEU A 163 27.80 -4.40 4.73
C LEU A 163 26.70 -4.43 5.79
N MET A 164 27.03 -4.02 7.01
CA MET A 164 26.06 -3.96 8.10
C MET A 164 25.37 -2.59 8.17
N SER A 165 24.08 -2.58 8.44
CA SER A 165 23.33 -1.39 8.81
C SER A 165 22.20 -1.75 9.77
N ASP A 166 22.26 -1.26 11.00
CA ASP A 166 21.22 -1.51 12.00
C ASP A 166 20.09 -0.48 11.92
N LEU A 167 18.95 -0.78 12.55
CA LEU A 167 17.76 0.06 12.50
C LEU A 167 17.91 1.39 13.26
N GLN A 168 18.97 1.56 14.04
CA GLN A 168 19.30 2.77 14.79
C GLN A 168 20.26 3.70 14.03
N GLY A 169 20.73 3.28 12.85
CA GLY A 169 21.65 4.05 12.00
C GLY A 169 23.13 3.72 12.24
N GLY A 170 23.44 2.66 13.00
CA GLY A 170 24.79 2.12 13.16
C GLY A 170 25.18 1.11 12.07
N GLY A 171 26.43 0.64 12.10
CA GLY A 171 26.98 -0.32 11.14
C GLY A 171 28.04 0.28 10.20
N ASP A 172 28.31 -0.42 9.10
CA ASP A 172 29.22 0.04 8.04
C ASP A 172 28.61 1.19 7.22
N VAL A 173 27.29 1.24 7.06
CA VAL A 173 26.58 2.28 6.31
C VAL A 173 25.47 2.87 7.17
N HIS A 174 25.46 4.20 7.30
CA HIS A 174 24.49 4.93 8.11
C HIS A 174 23.22 5.16 7.30
N VAL A 175 22.20 4.33 7.52
CA VAL A 175 20.91 4.51 6.86
C VAL A 175 20.08 5.54 7.62
N VAL A 176 19.72 6.63 6.95
CA VAL A 176 19.02 7.79 7.54
C VAL A 176 17.62 7.95 6.94
N PRO A 177 16.58 7.46 7.62
CA PRO A 177 15.20 7.67 7.17
C PRO A 177 14.77 9.13 7.31
N GLN A 178 14.26 9.74 6.23
CA GLN A 178 13.76 11.12 6.22
C GLN A 178 12.77 11.36 5.07
N GLU A 179 11.99 12.45 5.15
CA GLU A 179 10.94 12.76 4.18
C GLU A 179 11.49 12.87 2.74
N ASN A 180 10.77 12.37 1.74
CA ASN A 180 11.30 12.28 0.37
C ASN A 180 11.76 13.65 -0.20
N ALA A 181 11.06 14.73 0.16
CA ALA A 181 11.48 16.08 -0.24
C ALA A 181 12.82 16.49 0.40
N GLN A 182 13.02 16.15 1.67
CA GLN A 182 14.26 16.41 2.41
C GLN A 182 15.42 15.58 1.86
N ILE A 183 15.18 14.33 1.42
CA ILE A 183 16.21 13.49 0.77
C ILE A 183 16.83 14.22 -0.44
N VAL A 184 16.00 14.79 -1.32
CA VAL A 184 16.49 15.48 -2.52
C VAL A 184 17.32 16.71 -2.16
N ASP A 185 16.92 17.45 -1.13
CA ASP A 185 17.65 18.64 -0.69
C ASP A 185 18.95 18.30 0.06
N ALA A 186 18.96 17.23 0.87
CA ALA A 186 20.14 16.71 1.54
C ALA A 186 21.19 16.18 0.55
N PHE A 187 20.74 15.50 -0.51
CA PHE A 187 21.62 15.02 -1.58
C PHE A 187 22.28 16.19 -2.33
N LYS A 188 21.53 17.23 -2.70
CA LYS A 188 22.08 18.44 -3.34
C LYS A 188 23.10 19.16 -2.47
N GLN A 189 22.89 19.13 -1.16
CA GLN A 189 23.81 19.71 -0.17
C GLN A 189 24.99 18.78 0.16
N LYS A 190 25.05 17.59 -0.46
CA LYS A 190 26.07 16.56 -0.23
C LYS A 190 26.13 16.08 1.24
N LEU A 191 25.02 16.18 1.96
CA LEU A 191 24.89 15.67 3.32
C LEU A 191 24.76 14.14 3.34
N ILE A 192 24.19 13.58 2.27
CA ILE A 192 24.08 12.13 2.07
C ILE A 192 24.79 11.73 0.78
N ALA A 193 25.36 10.52 0.76
CA ALA A 193 26.03 9.96 -0.41
C ALA A 193 25.06 9.36 -1.44
N GLY A 194 23.82 9.14 -1.06
CA GLY A 194 22.78 8.60 -1.93
C GLY A 194 21.49 8.32 -1.19
N ALA A 195 20.50 7.78 -1.91
CA ALA A 195 19.25 7.34 -1.31
C ALA A 195 18.59 6.24 -2.15
N TRP A 196 17.88 5.35 -1.47
CA TRP A 196 16.99 4.39 -2.10
C TRP A 196 15.56 4.93 -2.03
N VAL A 197 15.00 5.30 -3.18
CA VAL A 197 13.75 6.06 -3.24
C VAL A 197 12.85 5.62 -4.39
N PRO A 198 11.53 5.84 -4.29
CA PRO A 198 10.61 5.63 -5.41
C PRO A 198 10.66 6.79 -6.42
N GLU A 199 10.09 6.58 -7.60
CA GLU A 199 9.86 7.64 -8.56
C GLU A 199 8.77 8.64 -8.07
N PRO A 200 8.93 9.96 -8.32
CA PRO A 200 9.91 10.61 -9.18
C PRO A 200 11.21 10.98 -8.47
N TYR A 201 11.40 10.58 -7.20
CA TYR A 201 12.52 11.06 -6.40
C TYR A 201 13.85 10.50 -6.90
N ALA A 202 13.88 9.26 -7.41
CA ALA A 202 15.06 8.69 -8.08
C ALA A 202 15.49 9.57 -9.27
N THR A 203 14.58 9.85 -10.21
CA THR A 203 14.88 10.76 -11.34
C THR A 203 15.30 12.16 -10.87
N ARG A 204 14.71 12.67 -9.78
CA ARG A 204 15.10 13.99 -9.21
C ARG A 204 16.51 14.00 -8.63
N LEU A 205 16.97 12.88 -8.06
CA LEU A 205 18.35 12.74 -7.58
C LEU A 205 19.33 12.67 -8.75
N GLU A 206 18.99 11.98 -9.84
CA GLU A 206 19.79 12.00 -11.07
C GLU A 206 19.91 13.42 -11.64
N GLN A 207 18.81 14.18 -11.68
CA GLN A 207 18.84 15.59 -12.09
C GLN A 207 19.64 16.49 -11.15
N ALA A 208 19.84 16.07 -9.90
CA ALA A 208 20.72 16.73 -8.95
C ALA A 208 22.19 16.31 -9.10
N GLY A 209 22.54 15.55 -10.14
CA GLY A 209 23.90 15.10 -10.43
C GLY A 209 24.22 13.70 -9.91
N GLY A 210 23.22 12.97 -9.38
CA GLY A 210 23.39 11.58 -8.98
C GLY A 210 23.41 10.61 -10.16
N LYS A 211 23.76 9.36 -9.87
CA LYS A 211 23.66 8.24 -10.82
C LYS A 211 22.96 7.06 -10.16
N VAL A 212 22.22 6.29 -10.93
CA VAL A 212 21.67 5.00 -10.47
C VAL A 212 22.83 4.04 -10.23
N LEU A 213 23.01 3.60 -8.99
CA LEU A 213 23.91 2.50 -8.63
C LEU A 213 23.22 1.15 -8.78
N VAL A 214 21.94 1.10 -8.37
CA VAL A 214 21.11 -0.09 -8.46
C VAL A 214 19.73 0.31 -8.94
N ASP A 215 19.30 -0.27 -10.05
CA ASP A 215 17.89 -0.35 -10.41
C ASP A 215 17.30 -1.56 -9.69
N GLU A 216 16.32 -1.34 -8.80
CA GLU A 216 15.78 -2.43 -7.99
C GLU A 216 15.17 -3.54 -8.84
N ARG A 217 14.68 -3.23 -10.05
CA ARG A 217 14.13 -4.24 -10.97
C ARG A 217 15.13 -5.35 -11.28
N ASP A 218 16.43 -5.04 -11.32
CA ASP A 218 17.46 -6.05 -11.59
C ASP A 218 17.69 -7.02 -10.42
N LEU A 219 17.07 -6.77 -9.26
CA LEU A 219 17.12 -7.64 -8.08
C LEU A 219 15.95 -8.63 -8.00
N TRP A 220 14.98 -8.53 -8.91
CA TRP A 220 13.74 -9.31 -8.86
C TRP A 220 13.56 -10.20 -10.11
N PRO A 221 13.00 -11.41 -9.96
CA PRO A 221 12.65 -12.26 -11.10
C PRO A 221 11.78 -11.52 -12.11
N ASP A 222 12.06 -11.75 -13.40
CA ASP A 222 11.38 -11.10 -14.53
C ASP A 222 11.34 -9.56 -14.48
N LYS A 223 12.19 -8.95 -13.62
CA LYS A 223 12.19 -7.52 -13.33
C LYS A 223 10.88 -7.01 -12.72
N LYS A 224 10.08 -7.91 -12.12
CA LYS A 224 8.76 -7.61 -11.56
C LYS A 224 8.69 -7.83 -10.05
N PHE A 225 8.18 -6.83 -9.36
CA PHE A 225 7.91 -6.83 -7.93
C PHE A 225 6.88 -5.76 -7.56
N ALA A 226 6.11 -5.98 -6.51
CA ALA A 226 5.15 -4.99 -6.05
C ALA A 226 5.86 -3.74 -5.50
N ILE A 227 5.58 -2.56 -6.06
CA ILE A 227 5.99 -1.28 -5.45
C ILE A 227 4.82 -0.59 -4.78
N THR A 228 3.59 -0.85 -5.23
CA THR A 228 2.37 -0.27 -4.67
C THR A 228 1.22 -1.27 -4.80
N VAL A 229 0.50 -1.48 -3.69
CA VAL A 229 -0.66 -2.36 -3.58
C VAL A 229 -1.83 -1.62 -2.92
N LEU A 230 -3.05 -2.05 -3.18
CA LEU A 230 -4.25 -1.61 -2.47
C LEU A 230 -4.50 -2.51 -1.26
N ALA A 231 -4.29 -1.95 -0.07
CA ALA A 231 -4.61 -2.57 1.22
C ALA A 231 -5.91 -2.00 1.79
N VAL A 232 -6.78 -2.88 2.29
CA VAL A 232 -8.07 -2.53 2.91
C VAL A 232 -8.09 -3.05 4.33
N ARG A 233 -8.64 -2.28 5.27
CA ARG A 233 -8.87 -2.76 6.64
C ARG A 233 -9.73 -4.02 6.60
N THR A 234 -9.29 -5.12 7.19
CA THR A 234 -9.97 -6.43 7.08
C THR A 234 -11.43 -6.36 7.55
N GLN A 235 -11.70 -5.59 8.60
CA GLN A 235 -13.06 -5.36 9.08
C GLN A 235 -13.91 -4.58 8.05
N PHE A 236 -13.35 -3.54 7.42
CA PHE A 236 -14.07 -2.78 6.39
C PHE A 236 -14.41 -3.64 5.18
N LEU A 237 -13.47 -4.50 4.74
CA LEU A 237 -13.72 -5.46 3.66
C LEU A 237 -14.90 -6.40 3.98
N LYS A 238 -14.99 -6.88 5.21
CA LYS A 238 -16.09 -7.77 5.65
C LYS A 238 -17.44 -7.05 5.72
N GLU A 239 -17.45 -5.83 6.24
CA GLU A 239 -18.68 -5.06 6.47
C GLU A 239 -19.21 -4.42 5.17
N HIS A 240 -18.31 -4.03 4.27
CA HIS A 240 -18.60 -3.22 3.08
C HIS A 240 -17.94 -3.76 1.80
N PRO A 241 -18.15 -5.04 1.44
CA PRO A 241 -17.52 -5.65 0.26
C PRO A 241 -17.89 -4.93 -1.04
N ALA A 242 -19.12 -4.41 -1.15
CA ALA A 242 -19.56 -3.65 -2.32
C ALA A 242 -18.72 -2.37 -2.55
N GLN A 243 -18.36 -1.65 -1.48
CA GLN A 243 -17.50 -0.48 -1.57
C GLN A 243 -16.06 -0.85 -1.94
N VAL A 244 -15.57 -2.01 -1.48
CA VAL A 244 -14.26 -2.51 -1.92
C VAL A 244 -14.28 -2.89 -3.40
N THR A 245 -15.32 -3.58 -3.87
CA THR A 245 -15.53 -3.86 -5.30
C THR A 245 -15.59 -2.58 -6.12
N ALA A 246 -16.22 -1.52 -5.61
CA ALA A 246 -16.25 -0.22 -6.27
C ALA A 246 -14.87 0.43 -6.37
N LEU A 247 -14.04 0.35 -5.32
CA LEU A 247 -12.64 0.79 -5.37
C LEU A 247 -11.85 -0.03 -6.40
N LEU A 248 -11.99 -1.35 -6.43
CA LEU A 248 -11.32 -2.21 -7.41
C LEU A 248 -11.75 -1.91 -8.85
N ALA A 249 -13.03 -1.61 -9.08
CA ALA A 249 -13.50 -1.21 -10.40
C ALA A 249 -12.87 0.13 -10.86
N GLY A 250 -12.72 1.09 -9.93
CA GLY A 250 -12.01 2.35 -10.20
C GLY A 250 -10.51 2.17 -10.44
N ASP A 251 -9.87 1.26 -9.70
CA ASP A 251 -8.46 0.87 -9.89
C ASP A 251 -8.23 0.28 -11.28
N LEU A 252 -9.13 -0.59 -11.74
CA LEU A 252 -9.07 -1.18 -13.08
C LEU A 252 -9.34 -0.16 -14.20
N ASP A 253 -10.29 0.76 -14.01
CA ASP A 253 -10.55 1.85 -14.96
C ASP A 253 -9.35 2.80 -15.10
N ALA A 254 -8.69 3.12 -13.99
CA ALA A 254 -7.47 3.93 -13.99
C ALA A 254 -6.31 3.20 -14.64
N THR A 255 -6.11 1.92 -14.34
CA THR A 255 -5.09 1.09 -14.98
C THR A 255 -5.28 1.06 -16.50
N ASP A 256 -6.52 0.89 -16.97
CA ASP A 256 -6.85 0.93 -18.40
C ASP A 256 -6.62 2.32 -19.00
N LEU A 257 -6.92 3.40 -18.27
CA LEU A 257 -6.63 4.77 -18.72
C LEU A 257 -5.14 5.02 -18.85
N ILE A 258 -4.36 4.59 -17.86
CA ILE A 258 -2.91 4.72 -17.87
C ILE A 258 -2.31 4.02 -19.08
N ALA A 259 -2.77 2.81 -19.39
CA ALA A 259 -2.31 2.05 -20.54
C ALA A 259 -2.70 2.71 -21.87
N ARG A 260 -3.95 3.18 -22.01
CA ARG A 260 -4.46 3.75 -23.28
C ARG A 260 -4.00 5.19 -23.54
N SER A 261 -3.78 5.96 -22.47
CA SER A 261 -3.47 7.39 -22.52
C SER A 261 -2.40 7.80 -21.50
N PRO A 262 -1.13 7.32 -21.63
CA PRO A 262 -0.07 7.61 -20.67
C PRO A 262 0.17 9.10 -20.44
N ALA A 263 0.10 9.93 -21.51
CA ALA A 263 0.28 11.37 -21.40
C ALA A 263 -0.78 12.04 -20.52
N ARG A 264 -2.03 11.55 -20.58
CA ARG A 264 -3.11 12.06 -19.71
C ARG A 264 -2.85 11.70 -18.26
N ALA A 265 -2.54 10.43 -17.99
CA ALA A 265 -2.22 9.97 -16.65
C ALA A 265 -1.01 10.71 -16.05
N GLN A 266 0.03 10.94 -16.85
CA GLN A 266 1.19 11.75 -16.44
C GLN A 266 0.79 13.17 -16.07
N GLN A 267 -0.13 13.80 -16.81
CA GLN A 267 -0.65 15.13 -16.48
C GLN A 267 -1.45 15.12 -15.18
N ASP A 268 -2.33 14.14 -14.98
CA ASP A 268 -3.14 14.04 -13.75
C ASP A 268 -2.26 13.89 -12.50
N VAL A 269 -1.20 13.09 -12.59
CA VAL A 269 -0.19 12.95 -11.54
C VAL A 269 0.61 14.24 -11.34
N ALA A 270 1.04 14.89 -12.43
CA ALA A 270 1.75 16.16 -12.38
C ALA A 270 0.95 17.25 -11.66
N ASP A 271 -0.34 17.37 -11.99
CA ASP A 271 -1.26 18.35 -11.42
C ASP A 271 -1.42 18.16 -9.92
N LEU A 272 -1.59 16.90 -9.46
CA LEU A 272 -1.70 16.61 -8.04
C LEU A 272 -0.41 16.96 -7.29
N ILE A 273 0.74 16.55 -7.82
CA ILE A 273 2.04 16.84 -7.20
C ILE A 273 2.29 18.34 -7.15
N ALA A 274 1.97 19.07 -8.22
CA ALA A 274 2.07 20.53 -8.26
C ALA A 274 1.17 21.18 -7.20
N LYS A 275 -0.07 20.72 -7.07
CA LYS A 275 -1.04 21.22 -6.07
C LYS A 275 -0.54 21.01 -4.64
N ILE A 276 0.02 19.85 -4.32
CA ILE A 276 0.45 19.50 -2.95
C ILE A 276 1.79 20.15 -2.60
N SER A 277 2.76 20.08 -3.50
CA SER A 277 4.14 20.55 -3.22
C SER A 277 4.36 22.04 -3.51
N GLY A 278 3.44 22.68 -4.25
CA GLY A 278 3.63 24.01 -4.81
C GLY A 278 4.72 24.09 -5.89
N LYS A 279 5.34 22.96 -6.27
CA LYS A 279 6.46 22.89 -7.21
C LYS A 279 6.15 21.85 -8.31
N PRO A 280 5.70 22.28 -9.51
CA PRO A 280 5.40 21.34 -10.58
C PRO A 280 6.65 20.58 -11.00
N LEU A 281 6.49 19.29 -11.27
CA LEU A 281 7.55 18.48 -11.88
C LEU A 281 7.71 18.86 -13.34
N LYS A 282 8.95 18.90 -13.82
CA LYS A 282 9.21 19.12 -15.25
C LYS A 282 8.68 17.91 -16.04
N PRO A 283 8.03 18.09 -17.20
CA PRO A 283 7.54 16.97 -18.02
C PRO A 283 8.60 15.92 -18.33
N VAL A 284 9.86 16.33 -18.56
CA VAL A 284 10.98 15.42 -18.78
C VAL A 284 11.29 14.51 -17.58
N VAL A 285 11.08 14.98 -16.34
CA VAL A 285 11.22 14.15 -15.12
C VAL A 285 10.17 13.06 -15.15
N ILE A 286 8.92 13.45 -15.40
CA ILE A 286 7.79 12.53 -15.38
C ILE A 286 7.97 11.48 -16.47
N ALA A 287 8.30 11.90 -17.69
CA ALA A 287 8.50 10.99 -18.82
C ALA A 287 9.69 10.03 -18.62
N ALA A 288 10.76 10.45 -17.95
CA ALA A 288 11.88 9.57 -17.62
C ALA A 288 11.50 8.54 -16.56
N ALA A 289 10.92 9.00 -15.45
CA ALA A 289 10.46 8.16 -14.35
C ALA A 289 9.38 7.16 -14.76
N TRP A 290 8.46 7.55 -15.64
CA TRP A 290 7.37 6.69 -16.11
C TRP A 290 7.87 5.45 -16.86
N LYS A 291 9.05 5.51 -17.49
CA LYS A 291 9.66 4.35 -18.17
C LYS A 291 10.13 3.28 -17.19
N GLN A 292 10.26 3.62 -15.91
CA GLN A 292 10.66 2.68 -14.87
C GLN A 292 9.46 1.94 -14.26
N LEU A 293 8.23 2.29 -14.66
CA LEU A 293 6.99 1.85 -14.05
C LEU A 293 6.15 1.01 -15.02
N GLU A 294 5.54 -0.03 -14.48
CA GLU A 294 4.42 -0.74 -15.10
C GLU A 294 3.24 -0.71 -14.12
N PHE A 295 2.05 -0.37 -14.61
CA PHE A 295 0.84 -0.27 -13.79
C PHE A 295 -0.01 -1.52 -13.99
N THR A 296 -0.39 -2.16 -12.89
CA THR A 296 -1.03 -3.48 -12.90
C THR A 296 -1.88 -3.68 -11.66
N ALA A 297 -2.99 -4.39 -11.81
CA ALA A 297 -3.81 -4.85 -10.70
C ALA A 297 -3.26 -6.14 -10.05
N ASP A 298 -2.22 -6.75 -10.62
CA ASP A 298 -1.50 -7.88 -10.00
C ASP A 298 -0.59 -7.38 -8.88
N PRO A 299 -0.82 -7.77 -7.61
CA PRO A 299 0.03 -7.38 -6.49
C PRO A 299 1.35 -8.18 -6.44
N VAL A 300 1.62 -9.06 -7.41
CA VAL A 300 2.82 -9.92 -7.49
C VAL A 300 3.08 -10.65 -6.15
N PRO A 301 2.18 -11.55 -5.70
CA PRO A 301 2.20 -12.13 -4.36
C PRO A 301 3.55 -12.75 -3.95
N SER A 302 4.25 -13.38 -4.90
CA SER A 302 5.60 -13.93 -4.68
C SER A 302 6.60 -12.87 -4.21
N SER A 303 6.57 -11.68 -4.81
CA SER A 303 7.45 -10.58 -4.42
C SER A 303 7.11 -10.01 -3.05
N ILE A 304 5.83 -10.02 -2.65
CA ILE A 304 5.40 -9.60 -1.31
C ILE A 304 5.97 -10.54 -0.26
N LEU A 305 5.88 -11.86 -0.50
CA LEU A 305 6.44 -12.87 0.41
C LEU A 305 7.96 -12.72 0.54
N THR A 306 8.67 -12.62 -0.57
CA THR A 306 10.13 -12.41 -0.57
C THR A 306 10.50 -11.09 0.12
N GLY A 307 9.76 -10.00 -0.11
CA GLY A 307 9.97 -8.72 0.57
C GLY A 307 9.77 -8.81 2.08
N ALA A 308 8.78 -9.58 2.57
CA ALA A 308 8.61 -9.83 3.99
C ALA A 308 9.77 -10.64 4.58
N GLN A 309 10.32 -11.61 3.82
CA GLN A 309 11.52 -12.34 4.24
C GLN A 309 12.73 -11.41 4.33
N HIS A 310 12.89 -10.46 3.40
CA HIS A 310 13.91 -9.42 3.49
C HIS A 310 13.75 -8.60 4.77
N ALA A 311 12.53 -8.17 5.09
CA ALA A 311 12.22 -7.40 6.30
C ALA A 311 12.57 -8.17 7.60
N TYR A 312 12.31 -9.48 7.64
CA TYR A 312 12.75 -10.34 8.75
C TYR A 312 14.27 -10.44 8.83
N GLN A 313 14.93 -10.65 7.70
CA GLN A 313 16.38 -10.76 7.62
C GLN A 313 17.12 -9.49 8.03
N VAL A 314 16.52 -8.31 7.88
CA VAL A 314 17.09 -7.04 8.34
C VAL A 314 16.58 -6.59 9.71
N GLY A 315 15.80 -7.45 10.39
CA GLY A 315 15.34 -7.22 11.76
C GLY A 315 14.19 -6.22 11.91
N VAL A 316 13.60 -5.76 10.79
CA VAL A 316 12.37 -4.94 10.78
C VAL A 316 11.20 -5.77 11.28
N LEU A 317 11.08 -7.02 10.80
CA LEU A 317 10.21 -8.02 11.41
C LEU A 317 10.99 -8.83 12.45
N LYS A 318 10.36 -9.13 13.59
CA LYS A 318 10.98 -9.92 14.66
C LYS A 318 10.80 -11.43 14.50
N GLU A 319 9.78 -11.83 13.78
CA GLU A 319 9.44 -13.23 13.54
C GLU A 319 9.44 -13.52 12.04
N SER A 320 9.70 -14.79 11.68
CA SER A 320 9.61 -15.23 10.30
C SER A 320 8.18 -14.99 9.79
N PRO A 321 8.02 -14.35 8.62
CA PRO A 321 6.71 -13.92 8.15
C PRO A 321 5.82 -15.11 7.81
N LYS A 322 4.57 -15.07 8.28
CA LYS A 322 3.47 -15.92 7.82
C LYS A 322 2.42 -14.99 7.24
N LEU A 323 2.14 -15.13 5.94
CA LEU A 323 1.30 -14.20 5.18
C LEU A 323 -0.02 -14.84 4.71
N ASP A 324 -0.38 -15.99 5.27
CA ASP A 324 -1.66 -16.65 4.97
C ASP A 324 -2.82 -15.68 5.21
N GLY A 325 -3.62 -15.43 4.17
CA GLY A 325 -4.74 -14.49 4.22
C GLY A 325 -4.38 -13.01 4.10
N LEU A 326 -3.11 -12.67 3.87
CA LEU A 326 -2.72 -11.28 3.55
C LEU A 326 -3.35 -10.84 2.23
N VAL A 327 -3.32 -11.69 1.21
CA VAL A 327 -3.79 -11.36 -0.15
C VAL A 327 -5.12 -12.07 -0.41
N ASP A 328 -6.15 -11.31 -0.77
CA ASP A 328 -7.46 -11.83 -1.20
C ASP A 328 -7.86 -11.15 -2.51
N LEU A 329 -7.71 -11.88 -3.61
CA LEU A 329 -8.04 -11.40 -4.96
C LEU A 329 -9.42 -11.84 -5.43
N SER A 330 -10.26 -12.39 -4.55
CA SER A 330 -11.56 -12.95 -4.95
C SER A 330 -12.45 -11.92 -5.67
N LEU A 331 -12.64 -10.74 -5.08
CA LEU A 331 -13.41 -9.65 -5.67
C LEU A 331 -12.76 -9.10 -6.94
N LEU A 332 -11.42 -9.01 -6.97
CA LEU A 332 -10.68 -8.55 -8.14
C LEU A 332 -10.84 -9.53 -9.32
N ASN A 333 -10.66 -10.83 -9.07
CA ASN A 333 -10.78 -11.88 -10.09
C ASN A 333 -12.21 -11.99 -10.62
N GLN A 334 -13.23 -11.76 -9.78
CA GLN A 334 -14.61 -11.62 -10.26
C GLN A 334 -14.77 -10.46 -11.25
N LEU A 335 -14.21 -9.29 -10.95
CA LEU A 335 -14.24 -8.13 -11.86
C LEU A 335 -13.43 -8.37 -13.14
N LEU A 336 -12.26 -8.99 -13.05
CA LEU A 336 -11.44 -9.35 -14.20
C LEU A 336 -12.20 -10.29 -15.14
N LYS A 337 -12.83 -11.33 -14.58
CA LYS A 337 -13.67 -12.26 -15.34
C LYS A 337 -14.86 -11.57 -16.01
N GLN A 338 -15.55 -10.68 -15.31
CA GLN A 338 -16.63 -9.86 -15.89
C GLN A 338 -16.14 -8.97 -17.04
N ARG A 339 -14.88 -8.54 -16.98
CA ARG A 339 -14.20 -7.76 -18.03
C ARG A 339 -13.56 -8.62 -19.13
N GLY A 340 -13.74 -9.94 -19.10
CA GLY A 340 -13.12 -10.86 -20.05
C GLY A 340 -11.59 -10.95 -19.94
N LYS A 341 -11.01 -10.55 -18.80
CA LYS A 341 -9.58 -10.66 -18.50
C LYS A 341 -9.30 -11.96 -17.73
N ALA A 342 -8.08 -12.45 -17.84
CA ALA A 342 -7.62 -13.60 -17.07
C ALA A 342 -7.60 -13.28 -15.56
N GLU A 343 -7.89 -14.29 -14.74
CA GLU A 343 -7.74 -14.20 -13.29
C GLU A 343 -6.26 -14.17 -12.92
N ILE A 344 -5.93 -13.46 -11.83
CA ILE A 344 -4.58 -13.42 -11.26
C ILE A 344 -4.44 -14.62 -10.32
N ALA A 345 -3.39 -15.41 -10.53
CA ALA A 345 -3.05 -16.54 -9.68
C ALA A 345 -2.45 -16.07 -8.35
N GLN A 346 -2.74 -16.81 -7.27
CA GLN A 346 -2.15 -16.61 -5.94
C GLN A 346 -1.09 -17.67 -5.65
#